data_AF-A0A970KLT2-F1
#
_entry.id   AF-A0A970KLT2-F1
#
_cell.length_a   1.000
_cell.length_b   1.000
_cell.length_c   1.000
_cell.angle_alpha   90.00
_cell.angle_beta   90.00
_cell.angle_gamma   90.00
#
_symmetry.space_group_name_H-M   'P 1'
#
loop_
_entity.id
_entity.type
_entity.pdbx_description
1 polymer ?
#
loop_
_entity_poly.entity_id
_entity_poly.type
_entity_poly.pdbx_seq_one_letter_code
_entity_poly.pdbx_strand_id
1 'polypeptide(L)' 'HRGVAQMYVDDERFAAYYEKNIKGLATFMRDAIFIYTSK' A
#
# COMPACT_ATOMS: atom_id res chain seq x y z
N HIS A 1 1.64 -2.45 -13.25
CA HIS A 1 2.00 -2.36 -11.82
C HIS A 1 0.83 -2.33 -10.82
N ARG A 2 -0.45 -2.35 -11.25
CA ARG A 2 -1.62 -2.36 -10.33
C ARG A 2 -1.76 -3.61 -9.46
N GLY A 3 -1.32 -4.79 -9.93
CA GLY A 3 -1.42 -6.04 -9.16
C GLY A 3 -0.52 -6.12 -7.93
N VAL A 4 0.67 -5.52 -7.99
CA VAL A 4 1.60 -5.48 -6.83
C VAL A 4 1.13 -4.45 -5.79
N ALA A 5 0.57 -3.33 -6.24
CA ALA A 5 0.01 -2.30 -5.39
C ALA A 5 -1.14 -2.81 -4.51
N GLN A 6 -2.00 -3.64 -5.10
CA GLN A 6 -3.16 -4.23 -4.41
C GLN A 6 -2.74 -5.23 -3.32
N MET A 7 -1.64 -5.97 -3.53
CA MET A 7 -1.08 -6.91 -2.54
C MET A 7 -0.65 -6.23 -1.22
N TYR A 8 -0.24 -4.96 -1.25
CA TYR A 8 0.17 -4.24 -0.04
C TYR A 8 -0.99 -3.98 0.95
N VAL A 9 -2.24 -4.07 0.49
CA VAL A 9 -3.44 -3.82 1.30
C VAL A 9 -4.25 -5.10 1.51
N ASP A 10 -4.25 -6.00 0.53
CA ASP A 10 -4.97 -7.27 0.61
C ASP A 10 -4.23 -8.30 1.50
N ASP A 11 -2.92 -8.14 1.72
CA ASP A 11 -2.15 -8.97 2.66
C ASP A 11 -1.89 -8.22 3.98
N GLU A 12 -2.58 -8.65 5.04
CA GLU A 12 -2.45 -8.10 6.39
C GLU A 12 -1.00 -8.11 6.91
N ARG A 13 -0.13 -9.01 6.42
CA ARG A 13 1.28 -9.07 6.80
C ARG A 13 2.07 -7.88 6.25
N PHE A 14 1.74 -7.45 5.04
CA PHE A 14 2.34 -6.25 4.43
C PHE A 14 1.81 -4.99 5.10
N ALA A 15 0.50 -4.90 5.33
CA ALA A 15 -0.09 -3.78 6.08
C ALA A 15 0.55 -3.64 7.47
N ALA A 16 0.67 -4.73 8.22
CA ALA A 16 1.27 -4.74 9.55
C ALA A 16 2.76 -4.32 9.56
N TYR A 17 3.51 -4.54 8.48
CA TYR A 17 4.89 -4.08 8.37
C TYR A 17 4.98 -2.54 8.30
N TYR A 18 4.08 -1.90 7.55
CA TYR A 18 4.06 -0.44 7.41
C TYR A 18 3.37 0.26 8.59
N GLU A 19 2.30 -0.32 9.12
CA GLU A 19 1.57 0.21 10.29
C GLU A 19 2.43 0.24 11.57
N LYS A 20 3.48 -0.60 11.66
CA LYS A 20 4.45 -0.56 12.77
C LYS A 20 5.26 0.73 12.85
N ASN A 21 5.45 1.41 11.72
CA ASN A 21 6.24 2.63 11.67
C ASN A 21 5.35 3.85 11.89
N ILE A 22 4.26 3.94 11.12
CA ILE A 22 3.30 5.05 11.18
C ILE A 22 1.92 4.48 10.89
N LYS A 23 0.96 4.80 11.76
CA LYS A 23 -0.44 4.40 11.56
C LYS A 23 -1.00 5.04 10.28
N GLY A 24 -1.53 4.23 9.38
CA GLY A 24 -2.08 4.66 8.08
C GLY A 24 -1.08 4.68 6.91
N LEU A 25 0.18 4.29 7.13
CA LEU A 25 1.22 4.33 6.08
C LEU A 25 0.94 3.36 4.93
N ALA A 26 0.36 2.19 5.20
CA ALA A 26 0.01 1.22 4.17
C ALA A 26 -1.04 1.78 3.19
N THR A 27 -2.02 2.50 3.75
CA THR A 27 -3.10 3.18 3.00
C THR A 27 -2.52 4.29 2.12
N PHE A 28 -1.65 5.13 2.67
CA PHE A 28 -0.97 6.19 1.93
C PHE A 28 -0.12 5.66 0.77
N MET A 29 0.65 4.61 1.00
CA MET A 29 1.48 3.95 -0.03
C MET A 29 0.64 3.40 -1.18
N ARG A 30 -0.48 2.71 -0.88
CA ARG A 30 -1.41 2.23 -1.91
C ARG A 30 -1.89 3.39 -2.78
N ASP A 31 -2.41 4.45 -2.16
CA ASP A 31 -3.00 5.58 -2.89
C ASP A 31 -1.95 6.30 -3.76
N ALA A 32 -0.73 6.48 -3.25
CA ALA A 32 0.39 7.04 -4.00
C ALA A 32 0.75 6.20 -5.23
N ILE A 33 0.81 4.86 -5.09
CA ILE A 33 1.09 3.96 -6.21
C ILE A 33 -0.04 4.01 -7.24
N PHE A 34 -1.30 4.06 -6.81
CA PHE A 34 -2.45 4.15 -7.72
C PHE A 34 -2.41 5.43 -8.55
N ILE A 35 -2.12 6.58 -7.93
CA ILE A 35 -1.99 7.87 -8.62
C ILE A 35 -0.81 7.87 -9.59
N TYR A 36 0.34 7.33 -9.17
CA TYR A 36 1.55 7.36 -9.98
C TYR A 36 1.52 6.37 -11.16
N THR A 37 0.67 5.34 -11.09
CA THR A 37 0.55 4.30 -12.13
C THR A 37 -0.71 4.42 -12.99
N SER A 38 -1.56 5.41 -12.77
CA SER A 38 -2.75 5.71 -13.58
C SER A 38 -2.44 6.58 -14.83
N LYS A 39 -1.29 6.37 -15.47
CA LYS A 39 -0.93 6.97 -16.77
C LYS A 39 -1.18 6.01 -17.92
#